data_AF-A0A6B1KP96-F1
#
_entry.id   AF-A0A6B1KP96-F1
#
_cell.length_a   1.000
_cell.length_b   1.000
_cell.length_c   1.000
_cell.angle_alpha   90.00
_cell.angle_beta   90.00
_cell.angle_gamma   90.00
#
_symmetry.space_group_name_H-M   'P 1'
#
loop_
_entity.id
_entity.type
_entity.pdbx_description
1 polymer ?
#
loop_
_entity_poly.entity_id
_entity_poly.type
_entity_poly.pdbx_seq_one_letter_code
_entity_poly.pdbx_strand_id
1 'polypeptide(L)'
;MDTYLLPAAMRELPPPWHDLTYRRSQALEELAPTEEDREQARYVLRACLPDRRQSVHDWDEELRDSYDDRDDHTLDEADAWLTRTMPTTSQVTRERVVQVVGAWADMGIPTVPEQPTEHRVDRVAAEWAASVRQALAYDAFAFIERATTAGLPDDAEAEDAALLAAAFVRVGVAVEAAVRMLVSLGRPRGEQALRELVNDDEVRDVRPYVRSRLLGLRRSVYEVRAREVTPDEEPLLPEGLQGLPHSWQNDFGWGAAAPDSHSLVQARSALEACLTVEPVPDDAQMWSDALADCSAIAEVVRALMPYPRLVTRERMREAWRECQSLGFEFHGMDAEAFANVWCTKIAERVTAAVFRWLADLPQGGGTAGEEEPAVLSATALWAAELAERCARCGNAVQEAIWFLHRTDDVPDSREALARLAFDPSLPVTTRNAAQEWAP
;
A
#
# COMPACT_ATOMS: atom_id res chain seq x y z
N MET A 1 12.90 36.94 -30.57
CA MET A 1 13.41 36.69 -29.21
C MET A 1 12.89 35.32 -28.85
N ASP A 2 13.77 34.41 -28.46
CA ASP A 2 13.36 33.06 -28.09
C ASP A 2 12.52 33.10 -26.81
N THR A 3 11.42 32.36 -26.82
CA THR A 3 10.51 32.22 -25.68
C THR A 3 10.99 31.06 -24.83
N TYR A 4 11.71 31.36 -23.75
CA TYR A 4 12.22 30.34 -22.83
C TYR A 4 11.09 29.67 -22.04
N LEU A 5 11.14 28.34 -21.95
CA LEU A 5 10.14 27.54 -21.22
C LEU A 5 10.52 27.32 -19.75
N LEU A 6 11.80 27.49 -19.42
CA LEU A 6 12.35 27.33 -18.07
C LEU A 6 12.65 28.70 -17.42
N PRO A 7 12.44 28.84 -16.10
CA PRO A 7 12.82 30.03 -15.35
C PRO A 7 14.31 30.35 -15.47
N ALA A 8 14.69 31.62 -15.25
CA ALA A 8 16.09 32.05 -15.29
C ALA A 8 17.02 31.20 -14.40
N ALA A 9 16.58 30.89 -13.18
CA ALA A 9 17.33 30.07 -12.23
C ALA A 9 17.68 28.67 -12.76
N MET A 10 16.80 28.05 -13.57
CA MET A 10 17.09 26.76 -14.21
C MET A 10 18.02 26.90 -15.42
N ARG A 11 17.90 28.00 -16.16
CA ARG A 11 18.72 28.26 -17.37
C ARG A 11 20.18 28.56 -17.03
N GLU A 12 20.44 29.03 -15.81
CA GLU A 12 21.75 29.46 -15.32
C GLU A 12 22.43 28.41 -14.43
N LEU A 13 21.90 27.17 -14.39
CA LEU A 13 22.51 26.08 -13.63
C LEU A 13 23.96 25.81 -14.08
N PRO A 14 24.87 25.46 -13.17
CA PRO A 14 26.23 25.09 -13.54
C PRO A 14 26.30 23.63 -14.08
N PRO A 15 27.42 23.22 -14.68
CA PRO A 15 27.71 21.80 -14.90
C PRO A 15 27.78 21.01 -13.57
N PRO A 16 27.34 19.73 -13.53
CA PRO A 16 26.68 18.99 -14.61
C PRO A 16 25.17 19.28 -14.72
N TRP A 17 24.58 20.05 -13.80
CA TRP A 17 23.13 20.26 -13.66
C TRP A 17 22.43 20.91 -14.87
N HIS A 18 23.12 21.71 -15.68
CA HIS A 18 22.54 22.26 -16.91
C HIS A 18 22.47 21.29 -18.09
N ASP A 19 23.14 20.13 -18.01
CA ASP A 19 23.18 19.12 -19.08
C ASP A 19 21.89 18.29 -19.05
N LEU A 20 21.19 18.21 -20.19
CA LEU A 20 19.95 17.43 -20.36
C LEU A 20 20.17 16.11 -21.08
N THR A 21 21.42 15.71 -21.30
CA THR A 21 21.79 14.44 -21.92
C THR A 21 22.07 13.36 -20.87
N TYR A 22 22.16 12.10 -21.32
CA TYR A 22 22.52 10.95 -20.47
C TYR A 22 23.85 11.12 -19.72
N ARG A 23 24.73 12.02 -20.18
CA ARG A 23 26.02 12.30 -19.53
C ARG A 23 25.85 12.97 -18.17
N ARG A 24 24.75 13.69 -17.94
CA ARG A 24 24.44 14.30 -16.64
C ARG A 24 24.43 13.24 -15.55
N SER A 25 23.66 12.17 -15.72
CA SER A 25 23.51 11.12 -14.69
C SER A 25 24.85 10.45 -14.39
N GLN A 26 25.68 10.16 -15.40
CA GLN A 26 27.03 9.61 -15.22
C GLN A 26 27.94 10.58 -14.43
N ALA A 27 27.94 11.86 -14.80
CA ALA A 27 28.73 12.86 -14.10
C ALA A 27 28.28 13.05 -12.65
N LEU A 28 26.98 13.00 -12.38
CA LEU A 28 26.42 13.07 -11.02
C LEU A 28 26.77 11.82 -10.20
N GLU A 29 26.79 10.63 -10.81
CA GLU A 29 27.20 9.40 -10.14
C GLU A 29 28.65 9.47 -9.64
N GLU A 30 29.55 10.03 -10.44
CA GLU A 30 30.97 10.21 -10.15
C GLU A 30 31.26 11.41 -9.22
N LEU A 31 30.31 12.35 -9.09
CA LEU A 31 30.48 13.56 -8.29
C LEU A 31 30.57 13.23 -6.80
N ALA A 32 31.64 13.69 -6.15
CA ALA A 32 31.83 13.52 -4.72
C ALA A 32 30.80 14.37 -3.93
N PRO A 33 30.23 13.87 -2.83
CA PRO A 33 29.27 14.61 -2.04
C PRO A 33 29.96 15.63 -1.13
N THR A 34 30.56 16.67 -1.70
CA THR A 34 31.12 17.80 -0.93
C THR A 34 30.00 18.69 -0.38
N GLU A 35 30.29 19.57 0.59
CA GLU A 35 29.32 20.54 1.10
C GLU A 35 28.82 21.49 0.00
N GLU A 36 29.73 21.96 -0.86
CA GLU A 36 29.41 22.81 -2.00
C GLU A 36 28.47 22.10 -2.99
N ASP A 37 28.76 20.84 -3.32
CA ASP A 37 27.92 20.06 -4.24
C ASP A 37 26.54 19.73 -3.63
N ARG A 38 26.47 19.51 -2.31
CA ARG A 38 25.19 19.33 -1.60
C ARG A 38 24.35 20.61 -1.63
N GLU A 39 24.94 21.76 -1.37
CA GLU A 39 24.23 23.04 -1.49
C GLU A 39 23.80 23.31 -2.93
N GLN A 40 24.64 22.97 -3.90
CA GLN A 40 24.30 23.09 -5.31
C GLN A 40 23.11 22.20 -5.69
N ALA A 41 23.04 20.97 -5.19
CA ALA A 41 21.88 20.10 -5.40
C ALA A 41 20.60 20.67 -4.77
N ARG A 42 20.67 21.26 -3.56
CA ARG A 42 19.53 21.97 -2.93
C ARG A 42 19.12 23.21 -3.73
N TYR A 43 20.08 23.96 -4.27
CA TYR A 43 19.80 25.06 -5.19
C TYR A 43 19.05 24.59 -6.44
N VAL A 44 19.46 23.47 -7.04
CA VAL A 44 18.77 22.86 -8.19
C VAL A 44 17.31 22.54 -7.85
N LEU A 45 17.07 21.94 -6.68
CA LEU A 45 15.70 21.69 -6.20
C LEU A 45 14.88 22.98 -6.08
N ARG A 46 15.44 24.03 -5.46
CA ARG A 46 14.77 25.34 -5.36
C ARG A 46 14.46 25.94 -6.73
N ALA A 47 15.37 25.80 -7.70
CA ALA A 47 15.17 26.28 -9.06
C ALA A 47 14.10 25.47 -9.84
N CYS A 48 13.99 24.17 -9.56
CA CYS A 48 13.05 23.27 -10.21
C CYS A 48 11.64 23.29 -9.60
N LEU A 49 11.48 23.81 -8.38
CA LEU A 49 10.20 23.85 -7.67
C LEU A 49 9.24 24.82 -8.38
N PRO A 50 8.11 24.35 -8.92
CA PRO A 50 7.13 25.23 -9.56
C PRO A 50 6.32 26.05 -8.54
N ASP A 51 5.88 27.24 -8.95
CA ASP A 51 5.01 28.11 -8.15
C ASP A 51 3.57 27.57 -7.97
N ARG A 52 3.20 26.58 -8.79
CA ARG A 52 1.87 25.98 -8.81
C ARG A 52 1.97 24.47 -8.87
N ARG A 53 0.96 23.82 -8.32
CA ARG A 53 0.77 22.38 -8.39
C ARG A 53 0.65 21.90 -9.84
N GLN A 54 1.27 20.76 -10.12
CA GLN A 54 1.36 20.11 -11.43
C GLN A 54 0.92 18.63 -11.37
N SER A 55 0.10 18.24 -10.38
CA SER A 55 -0.34 16.84 -10.26
C SER A 55 -1.09 16.40 -11.50
N VAL A 56 -0.79 15.19 -11.99
CA VAL A 56 -1.51 14.50 -13.08
C VAL A 56 -3.01 14.34 -12.75
N HIS A 57 -3.35 14.37 -11.47
CA HIS A 57 -4.74 14.30 -11.01
C HIS A 57 -5.50 15.62 -11.12
N ASP A 58 -4.79 16.76 -11.22
CA ASP A 58 -5.39 18.08 -11.48
C ASP A 58 -5.54 18.38 -12.98
N TRP A 59 -5.03 17.49 -13.83
CA TRP A 59 -5.20 17.60 -15.27
C TRP A 59 -6.65 17.30 -15.63
N ASP A 60 -7.18 18.05 -16.59
CA ASP A 60 -8.50 17.77 -17.14
C ASP A 60 -8.54 16.40 -17.82
N GLU A 61 -9.75 15.89 -18.02
CA GLU A 61 -10.02 14.56 -18.59
C GLU A 61 -9.38 14.42 -19.99
N GLU A 62 -9.36 15.50 -20.77
CA GLU A 62 -8.73 15.54 -22.10
C GLU A 62 -7.19 15.41 -22.03
N LEU A 63 -6.52 16.04 -21.07
CA LEU A 63 -5.09 15.84 -20.85
C LEU A 63 -4.78 14.44 -20.33
N ARG A 64 -5.62 13.90 -19.43
CA ARG A 64 -5.44 12.56 -18.85
C ARG A 64 -5.59 11.47 -19.90
N ASP A 65 -6.66 11.50 -20.69
CA ASP A 65 -6.88 10.57 -21.80
C ASP A 65 -5.73 10.66 -22.81
N SER A 66 -5.20 11.87 -23.07
CA SER A 66 -4.05 12.05 -23.96
C SER A 66 -2.70 11.54 -23.40
N TYR A 67 -2.65 11.22 -22.11
CA TYR A 67 -1.49 10.63 -21.43
C TYR A 67 -1.64 9.11 -21.29
N ASP A 68 -2.85 8.62 -20.99
CA ASP A 68 -3.16 7.19 -20.89
C ASP A 68 -3.17 6.51 -22.28
N ASP A 69 -3.53 7.22 -23.34
CA ASP A 69 -3.47 6.71 -24.74
C ASP A 69 -2.06 6.72 -25.35
N ARG A 70 -1.02 7.09 -24.58
CA ARG A 70 0.37 7.04 -25.08
C ARG A 70 0.92 5.63 -24.94
N ASP A 71 1.23 5.03 -26.08
CA ASP A 71 2.29 4.01 -26.11
C ASP A 71 3.57 4.66 -25.53
N ASP A 72 4.17 4.00 -24.52
CA ASP A 72 5.42 4.36 -23.83
C ASP A 72 6.54 4.82 -24.80
N HIS A 73 6.50 4.34 -26.04
CA HIS A 73 7.41 4.69 -27.14
C HIS A 73 7.49 6.20 -27.45
N THR A 74 6.42 6.98 -27.24
CA THR A 74 6.44 8.42 -27.54
C THR A 74 7.19 9.26 -26.49
N LEU A 75 7.27 8.79 -25.24
CA LEU A 75 8.04 9.46 -24.17
C LEU A 75 9.55 9.19 -24.32
N ASP A 76 9.93 7.94 -24.62
CA ASP A 76 11.32 7.58 -24.90
C ASP A 76 11.89 8.33 -26.11
N GLU A 77 11.08 8.52 -27.16
CA GLU A 77 11.47 9.33 -28.31
C GLU A 77 11.57 10.83 -27.95
N ALA A 78 10.66 11.35 -27.13
CA ALA A 78 10.69 12.74 -26.69
C ALA A 78 11.96 13.10 -25.90
N ASP A 79 12.41 12.23 -25.00
CA ASP A 79 13.67 12.43 -24.25
C ASP A 79 14.90 12.37 -25.17
N ALA A 80 14.89 11.48 -26.17
CA ALA A 80 15.94 11.43 -27.19
C ALA A 80 15.96 12.70 -28.05
N TRP A 81 14.82 13.34 -28.31
CA TRP A 81 14.72 14.61 -29.02
C TRP A 81 15.15 15.80 -28.15
N LEU A 82 14.76 15.84 -26.87
CA LEU A 82 15.26 16.81 -25.90
C LEU A 82 16.79 16.77 -25.83
N THR A 83 17.36 15.58 -25.68
CA THR A 83 18.82 15.35 -25.64
C THR A 83 19.54 15.85 -26.90
N ARG A 84 18.94 15.67 -28.08
CA ARG A 84 19.55 16.04 -29.37
C ARG A 84 19.41 17.51 -29.71
N THR A 85 18.21 18.07 -29.51
CA THR A 85 17.86 19.40 -29.99
C THR A 85 18.03 20.45 -28.90
N MET A 86 17.93 20.09 -27.63
CA MET A 86 18.06 21.00 -26.48
C MET A 86 18.90 20.37 -25.37
N PRO A 87 20.18 20.03 -25.63
CA PRO A 87 21.06 19.37 -24.67
C PRO A 87 21.33 20.17 -23.38
N THR A 88 20.93 21.44 -23.29
CA THR A 88 21.12 22.24 -22.08
C THR A 88 19.84 22.95 -21.64
N THR A 89 19.69 23.21 -20.34
CA THR A 89 18.52 23.93 -19.78
C THR A 89 18.30 25.31 -20.42
N SER A 90 19.38 26.03 -20.74
CA SER A 90 19.33 27.31 -21.45
C SER A 90 18.80 27.22 -22.88
N GLN A 91 18.70 26.02 -23.45
CA GLN A 91 18.23 25.80 -24.81
C GLN A 91 16.77 25.37 -24.87
N VAL A 92 16.11 25.16 -23.74
CA VAL A 92 14.71 24.76 -23.68
C VAL A 92 13.80 25.95 -24.01
N THR A 93 13.51 26.11 -25.30
CA THR A 93 12.74 27.23 -25.86
C THR A 93 11.57 26.73 -26.71
N ARG A 94 10.50 27.53 -26.77
CA ARG A 94 9.31 27.22 -27.58
C ARG A 94 9.67 27.04 -29.05
N GLU A 95 10.59 27.85 -29.58
CA GLU A 95 10.98 27.81 -30.98
C GLU A 95 11.65 26.49 -31.36
N ARG A 96 12.42 25.89 -30.44
CA ARG A 96 12.99 24.55 -30.65
C ARG A 96 11.94 23.45 -30.51
N VAL A 97 10.92 23.62 -29.66
CA VAL A 97 9.76 22.71 -29.64
C VAL A 97 9.02 22.74 -30.99
N VAL A 98 8.77 23.92 -31.56
CA VAL A 98 8.17 24.07 -32.89
C VAL A 98 8.97 23.29 -33.94
N GLN A 99 10.30 23.38 -33.91
CA GLN A 99 11.16 22.65 -34.85
C GLN A 99 11.02 21.12 -34.70
N VAL A 100 10.96 20.60 -33.47
CA VAL A 100 10.79 19.17 -33.26
C VAL A 100 9.40 18.69 -33.64
N VAL A 101 8.35 19.42 -33.24
CA VAL A 101 6.97 19.09 -33.59
C VAL A 101 6.77 19.14 -35.12
N GLY A 102 7.40 20.09 -35.81
CA GLY A 102 7.43 20.14 -37.27
C GLY A 102 8.14 18.93 -37.88
N ALA A 103 9.31 18.55 -37.35
CA ALA A 103 10.03 17.36 -37.82
C ALA A 103 9.22 16.07 -37.58
N TRP A 104 8.48 15.97 -36.47
CA TRP A 104 7.59 14.83 -36.20
C TRP A 104 6.42 14.77 -37.20
N ALA A 105 5.84 15.92 -37.55
CA ALA A 105 4.83 16.00 -38.60
C ALA A 105 5.39 15.56 -39.96
N ASP A 106 6.59 16.02 -40.32
CA ASP A 106 7.27 15.65 -41.57
C ASP A 106 7.60 14.15 -41.66
N MET A 107 7.90 13.52 -40.53
CA MET A 107 8.13 12.06 -40.45
C MET A 107 6.84 11.24 -40.44
N GLY A 108 5.67 11.87 -40.33
CA GLY A 108 4.38 11.18 -40.25
C GLY A 108 4.18 10.41 -38.95
N ILE A 109 4.70 10.92 -37.82
CA ILE A 109 4.47 10.32 -36.50
C ILE A 109 2.94 10.29 -36.24
N PRO A 110 2.32 9.12 -35.98
CA PRO A 110 0.86 8.99 -35.93
C PRO A 110 0.17 9.92 -34.92
N THR A 111 0.88 10.28 -33.85
CA THR A 111 0.39 11.18 -32.80
C THR A 111 0.65 12.66 -33.10
N VAL A 112 1.14 13.03 -34.28
CA VAL A 112 1.39 14.43 -34.68
C VAL A 112 0.75 14.69 -36.05
N PRO A 113 -0.20 15.62 -36.16
CA PRO A 113 -0.85 15.91 -37.44
C PRO A 113 0.13 16.61 -38.40
N GLU A 114 -0.08 16.44 -39.70
CA GLU A 114 0.71 17.08 -40.77
C GLU A 114 0.82 18.61 -40.62
N GLN A 115 -0.19 19.24 -40.00
CA GLN A 115 -0.17 20.65 -39.63
C GLN A 115 -0.45 20.80 -38.12
N PRO A 116 0.60 20.81 -37.28
CA PRO A 116 0.47 21.00 -35.85
C PRO A 116 -0.14 22.38 -35.53
N THR A 117 -1.11 22.41 -34.61
CA THR A 117 -1.70 23.66 -34.13
C THR A 117 -0.79 24.32 -33.08
N GLU A 118 -0.89 25.64 -32.92
CA GLU A 118 -0.18 26.38 -31.86
C GLU A 118 -0.50 25.81 -30.46
N HIS A 119 -1.75 25.43 -30.22
CA HIS A 119 -2.17 24.78 -28.98
C HIS A 119 -1.41 23.46 -28.72
N ARG A 120 -1.19 22.65 -29.76
CA ARG A 120 -0.41 21.40 -29.62
C ARG A 120 1.05 21.68 -29.30
N VAL A 121 1.65 22.68 -29.95
CA VAL A 121 3.02 23.12 -29.65
C VAL A 121 3.13 23.58 -28.20
N ASP A 122 2.18 24.39 -27.72
CA ASP A 122 2.17 24.88 -26.34
C ASP A 122 2.00 23.73 -25.33
N ARG A 123 1.20 22.71 -25.65
CA ARG A 123 1.06 21.51 -24.83
C ARG A 123 2.38 20.73 -24.73
N VAL A 124 3.02 20.43 -25.86
CA VAL A 124 4.33 19.74 -25.89
C VAL A 124 5.39 20.57 -25.15
N ALA A 125 5.37 21.89 -25.31
CA ALA A 125 6.29 22.78 -24.61
C ALA A 125 6.10 22.75 -23.09
N ALA A 126 4.86 22.72 -22.60
CA ALA A 126 4.55 22.59 -21.18
C ALA A 126 5.01 21.23 -20.62
N GLU A 127 4.71 20.14 -21.34
CA GLU A 127 5.12 18.78 -20.98
C GLU A 127 6.64 18.64 -20.89
N TRP A 128 7.38 19.16 -21.87
CA TRP A 128 8.84 19.10 -21.88
C TRP A 128 9.45 19.94 -20.75
N ALA A 129 8.89 21.11 -20.47
CA ALA A 129 9.32 21.91 -19.34
C ALA A 129 9.06 21.19 -18.00
N ALA A 130 7.96 20.43 -17.89
CA ALA A 130 7.67 19.60 -16.72
C ALA A 130 8.63 18.39 -16.62
N SER A 131 8.88 17.69 -17.73
CA SER A 131 9.83 16.57 -17.80
C SER A 131 11.24 17.00 -17.35
N VAL A 132 11.73 18.14 -17.85
CA VAL A 132 13.05 18.66 -17.45
C VAL A 132 13.11 18.97 -15.95
N ARG A 133 12.06 19.57 -15.37
CA ARG A 133 11.99 19.81 -13.91
C ARG A 133 11.99 18.50 -13.14
N GLN A 134 11.19 17.53 -13.55
CA GLN A 134 11.10 16.23 -12.91
C GLN A 134 12.43 15.48 -12.94
N ALA A 135 13.09 15.42 -14.10
CA ALA A 135 14.37 14.74 -14.25
C ALA A 135 15.48 15.38 -13.39
N LEU A 136 15.58 16.72 -13.41
CA LEU A 136 16.57 17.43 -12.59
C LEU A 136 16.29 17.29 -11.09
N ALA A 137 15.02 17.37 -10.68
CA ALA A 137 14.65 17.18 -9.28
C ALA A 137 14.93 15.75 -8.80
N TYR A 138 14.62 14.74 -9.63
CA TYR A 138 14.93 13.34 -9.36
C TYR A 138 16.43 13.13 -9.13
N ASP A 139 17.25 13.65 -10.04
CA ASP A 139 18.72 13.56 -9.95
C ASP A 139 19.27 14.29 -8.71
N ALA A 140 18.73 15.47 -8.39
CA ALA A 140 19.14 16.21 -7.20
C ALA A 140 18.77 15.48 -5.90
N PHE A 141 17.56 14.92 -5.80
CA PHE A 141 17.19 14.08 -4.65
C PHE A 141 18.06 12.82 -4.55
N ALA A 142 18.31 12.12 -5.67
CA ALA A 142 19.17 10.95 -5.68
C ALA A 142 20.61 11.27 -5.24
N PHE A 143 21.13 12.44 -5.63
CA PHE A 143 22.43 12.92 -5.17
C PHE A 143 22.45 13.17 -3.66
N ILE A 144 21.46 13.92 -3.13
CA ILE A 144 21.36 14.24 -1.69
C ILE A 144 21.17 12.96 -0.85
N GLU A 145 20.37 12.01 -1.34
CA GLU A 145 20.13 10.73 -0.69
C GLU A 145 21.43 9.89 -0.57
N ARG A 146 22.20 9.78 -1.66
CA ARG A 146 23.51 9.11 -1.62
C ARG A 146 24.46 9.80 -0.65
N ALA A 147 24.49 11.13 -0.66
CA ALA A 147 25.31 11.91 0.25
C ALA A 147 24.94 11.64 1.71
N THR A 148 23.64 11.58 2.02
CA THR A 148 23.08 11.29 3.35
C THR A 148 23.42 9.86 3.81
N THR A 149 23.45 8.91 2.89
CA THR A 149 23.82 7.52 3.19
C THR A 149 25.32 7.37 3.46
N ALA A 150 26.16 8.16 2.79
CA ALA A 150 27.61 8.15 2.94
C ALA A 150 28.10 8.86 4.22
N GLY A 151 27.28 9.70 4.85
CA GLY A 151 27.54 10.37 6.12
C GLY A 151 26.35 11.24 6.54
N LEU A 152 26.18 11.49 7.84
CA LEU A 152 25.06 12.30 8.32
C LEU A 152 25.23 13.77 7.90
N PRO A 153 24.28 14.36 7.14
CA PRO A 153 24.23 15.80 6.96
C PRO A 153 24.07 16.47 8.32
N ASP A 154 24.47 17.74 8.45
CA ASP A 154 24.14 18.47 9.67
C ASP A 154 22.61 18.64 9.80
N ASP A 155 22.14 18.96 11.01
CA ASP A 155 20.71 19.06 11.30
C ASP A 155 19.98 20.11 10.44
N ALA A 156 20.69 21.15 9.98
CA ALA A 156 20.12 22.22 9.16
C ALA A 156 19.98 21.78 7.70
N GLU A 157 20.97 21.09 7.16
CA GLU A 157 20.92 20.47 5.82
C GLU A 157 19.80 19.43 5.74
N ALA A 158 19.64 18.60 6.77
CA ALA A 158 18.56 17.61 6.85
C ALA A 158 17.17 18.27 6.91
N GLU A 159 17.04 19.36 7.67
CA GLU A 159 15.80 20.13 7.77
C GLU A 159 15.42 20.78 6.44
N ASP A 160 16.37 21.42 5.76
CA ASP A 160 16.13 22.04 4.45
C ASP A 160 15.78 20.99 3.39
N ALA A 161 16.47 19.85 3.37
CA ALA A 161 16.15 18.75 2.47
C ALA A 161 14.73 18.19 2.71
N ALA A 162 14.29 18.09 3.97
CA ALA A 162 12.93 17.67 4.31
C ALA A 162 11.87 18.67 3.84
N LEU A 163 12.12 19.98 4.04
CA LEU A 163 11.23 21.05 3.59
C LEU A 163 11.09 21.06 2.06
N LEU A 164 12.21 20.93 1.35
CA LEU A 164 12.21 20.84 -0.12
C LEU A 164 11.44 19.61 -0.58
N ALA A 165 11.75 18.43 -0.05
CA ALA A 165 11.03 17.20 -0.41
C ALA A 165 9.51 17.34 -0.17
N ALA A 166 9.09 17.87 0.98
CA ALA A 166 7.68 18.10 1.26
C ALA A 166 7.02 19.08 0.27
N ALA A 167 7.72 20.15 -0.11
CA ALA A 167 7.22 21.09 -1.12
C ALA A 167 7.04 20.41 -2.49
N PHE A 168 7.98 19.56 -2.91
CA PHE A 168 7.89 18.80 -4.16
C PHE A 168 6.69 17.82 -4.17
N VAL A 169 6.40 17.18 -3.02
CA VAL A 169 5.21 16.33 -2.89
C VAL A 169 3.92 17.16 -3.03
N ARG A 170 3.82 18.33 -2.38
CA ARG A 170 2.65 19.22 -2.48
C ARG A 170 2.36 19.70 -3.89
N VAL A 171 3.39 20.01 -4.65
CA VAL A 171 3.25 20.46 -6.04
C VAL A 171 3.15 19.31 -7.04
N GLY A 172 3.27 18.05 -6.60
CA GLY A 172 3.11 16.88 -7.46
C GLY A 172 4.27 16.61 -8.43
N VAL A 173 5.48 17.13 -8.15
CA VAL A 173 6.66 16.94 -9.01
C VAL A 173 7.65 16.01 -8.33
N ALA A 174 8.18 15.03 -9.08
CA ALA A 174 9.17 14.07 -8.58
C ALA A 174 8.77 13.42 -7.23
N VAL A 175 7.46 13.17 -7.03
CA VAL A 175 6.86 12.72 -5.76
C VAL A 175 7.57 11.49 -5.21
N GLU A 176 7.86 10.51 -6.06
CA GLU A 176 8.54 9.29 -5.62
C GLU A 176 9.93 9.58 -5.04
N ALA A 177 10.75 10.39 -5.72
CA ALA A 177 12.09 10.75 -5.27
C ALA A 177 12.06 11.59 -4.00
N ALA A 178 11.12 12.54 -3.92
CA ALA A 178 10.92 13.38 -2.74
C ALA A 178 10.51 12.53 -1.52
N VAL A 179 9.53 11.64 -1.66
CA VAL A 179 9.11 10.74 -0.58
C VAL A 179 10.23 9.77 -0.19
N ARG A 180 10.99 9.24 -1.17
CA ARG A 180 12.15 8.38 -0.91
C ARG A 180 13.20 9.13 -0.10
N MET A 181 13.49 10.39 -0.44
CA MET A 181 14.39 11.25 0.34
C MET A 181 13.90 11.41 1.79
N LEU A 182 12.61 11.65 2.01
CA LEU A 182 12.04 11.73 3.36
C LEU A 182 12.20 10.43 4.14
N VAL A 183 12.03 9.27 3.51
CA VAL A 183 12.29 7.97 4.14
C VAL A 183 13.77 7.83 4.51
N SER A 184 14.69 8.23 3.62
CA SER A 184 16.13 8.15 3.82
C SER A 184 16.65 9.11 4.91
N LEU A 185 16.02 10.28 5.09
CA LEU A 185 16.28 11.16 6.24
C LEU A 185 15.87 10.54 7.58
N GLY A 186 14.94 9.59 7.57
CA GLY A 186 14.53 8.85 8.75
C GLY A 186 13.97 9.74 9.89
N ARG A 187 14.34 9.41 11.13
CA ARG A 187 13.85 10.09 12.33
C ARG A 187 14.85 11.15 12.84
N PRO A 188 14.39 12.32 13.31
CA PRO A 188 12.98 12.73 13.41
C PRO A 188 12.43 13.43 12.15
N ARG A 189 13.29 14.00 11.30
CA ARG A 189 12.90 14.99 10.29
C ARG A 189 12.03 14.39 9.17
N GLY A 190 12.47 13.28 8.59
CA GLY A 190 11.75 12.57 7.53
C GLY A 190 10.38 12.07 8.01
N GLU A 191 10.34 11.47 9.21
CA GLU A 191 9.09 11.01 9.81
C GLU A 191 8.10 12.16 10.07
N GLN A 192 8.59 13.31 10.58
CA GLN A 192 7.74 14.47 10.82
C GLN A 192 7.16 15.02 9.52
N ALA A 193 7.99 15.21 8.48
CA ALA A 193 7.54 15.71 7.19
C ALA A 193 6.51 14.78 6.53
N LEU A 194 6.73 13.46 6.56
CA LEU A 194 5.75 12.48 6.06
C LEU A 194 4.42 12.56 6.82
N ARG A 195 4.48 12.73 8.15
CA ARG A 195 3.28 12.87 8.99
C ARG A 195 2.50 14.14 8.67
N GLU A 196 3.20 15.25 8.46
CA GLU A 196 2.57 16.51 8.05
C GLU A 196 1.89 16.36 6.69
N LEU A 197 2.56 15.74 5.72
CA LEU A 197 1.99 15.46 4.39
C LEU A 197 0.75 14.57 4.45
N VAL A 198 0.74 13.52 5.28
CA VAL A 198 -0.42 12.63 5.38
C VAL A 198 -1.69 13.35 5.86
N ASN A 199 -1.53 14.43 6.64
CA ASN A 199 -2.62 15.28 7.12
C ASN A 199 -2.86 16.52 6.24
N ASP A 200 -2.15 16.63 5.12
CA ASP A 200 -2.27 17.73 4.17
C ASP A 200 -3.33 17.38 3.12
N ASP A 201 -4.29 18.29 2.93
CA ASP A 201 -5.35 18.14 1.94
C ASP A 201 -4.87 18.40 0.52
N GLU A 202 -3.76 19.13 0.36
CA GLU A 202 -3.16 19.31 -0.95
C GLU A 202 -2.73 17.95 -1.51
N VAL A 203 -2.23 17.01 -0.71
CA VAL A 203 -1.66 15.74 -1.21
C VAL A 203 -2.63 14.57 -1.18
N ARG A 204 -3.95 14.83 -1.20
CA ARG A 204 -4.99 13.79 -1.06
C ARG A 204 -4.83 12.63 -2.05
N ASP A 205 -4.42 12.92 -3.27
CA ASP A 205 -4.17 11.96 -4.36
C ASP A 205 -3.00 11.01 -4.07
N VAL A 206 -1.91 11.53 -3.52
CA VAL A 206 -0.70 10.75 -3.20
C VAL A 206 -0.66 10.29 -1.73
N ARG A 207 -1.64 10.69 -0.91
CA ARG A 207 -1.74 10.35 0.52
C ARG A 207 -1.62 8.86 0.80
N PRO A 208 -2.24 7.92 0.05
CA PRO A 208 -2.05 6.49 0.29
C PRO A 208 -0.58 6.05 0.14
N TYR A 209 0.12 6.60 -0.86
CA TYR A 209 1.54 6.33 -1.08
C TYR A 209 2.40 6.87 0.07
N VAL A 210 2.23 8.14 0.44
CA VAL A 210 2.95 8.78 1.55
C VAL A 210 2.71 8.01 2.86
N ARG A 211 1.45 7.64 3.12
CA ARG A 211 1.04 6.87 4.30
C ARG A 211 1.74 5.51 4.37
N SER A 212 1.78 4.77 3.26
CA SER A 212 2.49 3.48 3.18
C SER A 212 3.97 3.63 3.52
N ARG A 213 4.62 4.71 3.05
CA ARG A 213 6.03 4.98 3.34
C ARG A 213 6.28 5.37 4.80
N LEU A 214 5.41 6.20 5.38
CA LEU A 214 5.45 6.52 6.82
C LEU A 214 5.29 5.27 7.69
N LEU A 215 4.34 4.41 7.35
CA LEU A 215 4.12 3.14 8.03
C LEU A 215 5.37 2.24 7.96
N GLY A 216 5.99 2.15 6.78
CA GLY A 216 7.26 1.43 6.58
C GLY A 216 8.38 1.95 7.49
N LEU A 217 8.53 3.27 7.62
CA LEU A 217 9.53 3.91 8.47
C LEU A 217 9.30 3.62 9.97
N ARG A 218 8.04 3.44 10.38
CA ARG A 218 7.66 3.15 11.77
C ARG A 218 7.62 1.67 12.12
N ARG A 219 7.72 0.77 11.13
CA ARG A 219 7.62 -0.69 11.32
C ARG A 219 8.57 -1.23 12.39
N SER A 220 9.83 -0.80 12.39
CA SER A 220 10.83 -1.23 13.37
C SER A 220 10.44 -0.87 14.81
N VAL A 221 9.75 0.26 15.01
CA VAL A 221 9.25 0.66 16.33
C VAL A 221 8.08 -0.19 16.77
N TYR A 222 7.16 -0.54 15.86
CA TYR A 222 6.10 -1.48 16.20
C TYR A 222 6.65 -2.87 16.52
N GLU A 223 7.69 -3.34 15.82
CA GLU A 223 8.33 -4.62 16.11
C GLU A 223 9.01 -4.65 17.49
N VAL A 224 9.68 -3.56 17.87
CA VAL A 224 10.24 -3.42 19.22
C VAL A 224 9.11 -3.44 20.26
N ARG A 225 8.08 -2.63 20.03
CA ARG A 225 6.90 -2.54 20.90
C ARG A 225 6.18 -3.88 21.04
N ALA A 226 6.06 -4.63 19.96
CA ALA A 226 5.43 -5.95 19.94
C ALA A 226 6.14 -6.95 20.87
N ARG A 227 7.45 -6.79 21.11
CA ARG A 227 8.28 -7.65 21.96
C ARG A 227 8.28 -7.26 23.43
N GLU A 228 7.86 -6.04 23.76
CA GLU A 228 7.75 -5.60 25.15
C GLU A 228 6.60 -6.36 25.83
N VAL A 229 6.89 -7.12 26.89
CA VAL A 229 5.85 -7.80 27.68
C VAL A 229 5.50 -6.90 28.86
N THR A 230 4.27 -6.42 28.86
CA THR A 230 3.69 -5.51 29.85
C THR A 230 2.71 -6.31 30.70
N PRO A 231 3.00 -6.56 31.99
CA PRO A 231 2.23 -7.49 32.82
C PRO A 231 0.79 -7.03 33.16
N ASP A 232 0.44 -5.79 32.84
CA ASP A 232 -0.85 -5.17 33.20
C ASP A 232 -1.78 -4.91 32.00
N GLU A 233 -1.52 -5.49 30.83
CA GLU A 233 -2.40 -5.32 29.66
C GLU A 233 -3.61 -6.25 29.71
N GLU A 234 -4.80 -5.72 29.37
CA GLU A 234 -6.04 -6.49 29.40
C GLU A 234 -6.27 -7.20 28.06
N PRO A 235 -6.32 -8.55 28.02
CA PRO A 235 -6.62 -9.28 26.80
C PRO A 235 -8.03 -8.98 26.30
N LEU A 236 -8.16 -8.70 25.00
CA LEU A 236 -9.47 -8.49 24.37
C LEU A 236 -10.01 -9.77 23.73
N LEU A 237 -9.13 -10.68 23.30
CA LEU A 237 -9.54 -11.95 22.72
C LEU A 237 -9.83 -12.99 23.80
N PRO A 238 -10.80 -13.91 23.60
CA PRO A 238 -11.05 -15.01 24.53
C PRO A 238 -9.84 -15.95 24.68
N GLU A 239 -9.76 -16.65 25.82
CA GLU A 239 -8.62 -17.51 26.19
C GLU A 239 -8.22 -18.53 25.11
N GLY A 240 -9.21 -19.13 24.42
CA GLY A 240 -8.97 -20.09 23.33
C GLY A 240 -8.21 -19.52 22.13
N LEU A 241 -8.23 -18.20 21.93
CA LEU A 241 -7.46 -17.52 20.90
C LEU A 241 -6.08 -17.08 21.40
N GLN A 242 -5.98 -16.65 22.65
CA GLN A 242 -4.72 -16.14 23.22
C GLN A 242 -3.59 -17.18 23.15
N GLY A 243 -3.91 -18.46 23.33
CA GLY A 243 -2.94 -19.56 23.30
C GLY A 243 -2.41 -19.95 21.92
N LEU A 244 -2.88 -19.32 20.84
CA LEU A 244 -2.47 -19.69 19.48
C LEU A 244 -1.02 -19.27 19.18
N PRO A 245 -0.16 -20.21 18.72
CA PRO A 245 1.22 -19.90 18.34
C PRO A 245 1.32 -19.27 16.94
N HIS A 246 0.20 -19.19 16.21
CA HIS A 246 0.17 -18.73 14.84
C HIS A 246 0.12 -17.20 14.79
N SER A 247 1.03 -16.61 14.00
CA SER A 247 1.10 -15.17 13.84
C SER A 247 0.13 -14.70 12.76
N TRP A 248 -0.36 -13.47 12.93
CA TRP A 248 -1.12 -12.77 11.90
C TRP A 248 -0.26 -12.46 10.66
N GLN A 249 1.06 -12.38 10.80
CA GLN A 249 1.97 -12.20 9.66
C GLN A 249 1.91 -13.35 8.65
N ASN A 250 1.56 -14.56 9.13
CA ASN A 250 1.39 -15.74 8.30
C ASN A 250 -0.08 -16.12 8.14
N ASP A 251 -1.00 -15.14 8.23
CA ASP A 251 -2.46 -15.33 8.15
C ASP A 251 -2.99 -16.41 9.11
N PHE A 252 -2.38 -16.53 10.29
CA PHE A 252 -2.67 -17.60 11.26
C PHE A 252 -2.51 -19.01 10.68
N GLY A 253 -1.66 -19.18 9.66
CA GLY A 253 -1.48 -20.43 8.94
C GLY A 253 -1.09 -21.59 9.85
N TRP A 254 -1.85 -22.67 9.73
CA TRP A 254 -1.60 -23.96 10.35
C TRP A 254 -0.75 -24.78 9.38
N GLY A 255 0.38 -25.32 9.84
CA GLY A 255 1.34 -25.99 8.95
C GLY A 255 0.76 -27.20 8.22
N ALA A 256 1.37 -27.57 7.08
CA ALA A 256 0.96 -28.71 6.25
C ALA A 256 1.31 -30.10 6.83
N ALA A 257 1.80 -30.17 8.08
CA ALA A 257 2.09 -31.43 8.73
C ALA A 257 0.78 -32.14 9.12
N ALA A 258 0.81 -33.48 9.19
CA ALA A 258 -0.32 -34.26 9.65
C ALA A 258 -0.77 -33.75 11.04
N PRO A 259 -2.08 -33.52 11.25
CA PRO A 259 -2.60 -32.96 12.50
C PRO A 259 -2.32 -33.94 13.64
N ASP A 260 -1.73 -33.45 14.72
CA ASP A 260 -1.69 -34.19 15.97
C ASP A 260 -2.94 -33.88 16.81
N SER A 261 -3.17 -34.69 17.85
CA SER A 261 -4.34 -34.52 18.73
C SER A 261 -4.34 -33.18 19.46
N HIS A 262 -3.17 -32.60 19.71
CA HIS A 262 -3.04 -31.30 20.35
C HIS A 262 -3.48 -30.17 19.41
N SER A 263 -3.06 -30.20 18.14
CA SER A 263 -3.47 -29.25 17.11
C SER A 263 -4.98 -29.28 16.86
N LEU A 264 -5.61 -30.45 16.85
CA LEU A 264 -7.06 -30.57 16.67
C LEU A 264 -7.84 -30.01 17.87
N VAL A 265 -7.39 -30.30 19.10
CA VAL A 265 -7.98 -29.71 20.32
C VAL A 265 -7.82 -28.19 20.31
N GLN A 266 -6.66 -27.69 19.89
CA GLN A 266 -6.40 -26.26 19.79
C GLN A 266 -7.25 -25.58 18.72
N ALA A 267 -7.42 -26.21 17.55
CA ALA A 267 -8.26 -25.70 16.46
C ALA A 267 -9.74 -25.63 16.88
N ARG A 268 -10.24 -26.69 17.52
CA ARG A 268 -11.59 -26.71 18.10
C ARG A 268 -11.78 -25.58 19.12
N SER A 269 -10.86 -25.46 20.08
CA SER A 269 -10.89 -24.41 21.11
C SER A 269 -10.88 -23.01 20.49
N ALA A 270 -10.08 -22.80 19.44
CA ALA A 270 -10.03 -21.53 18.72
C ALA A 270 -11.36 -21.20 18.02
N LEU A 271 -11.96 -22.16 17.30
CA LEU A 271 -13.26 -21.96 16.65
C LEU A 271 -14.39 -21.71 17.66
N GLU A 272 -14.43 -22.46 18.75
CA GLU A 272 -15.37 -22.25 19.85
C GLU A 272 -15.19 -20.85 20.46
N ALA A 273 -13.94 -20.40 20.65
CA ALA A 273 -13.64 -19.06 21.14
C ALA A 273 -14.04 -17.96 20.14
N CYS A 274 -13.79 -18.12 18.84
CA CYS A 274 -14.20 -17.18 17.79
C CYS A 274 -15.71 -16.92 17.80
N LEU A 275 -16.53 -17.94 18.10
CA LEU A 275 -17.99 -17.80 18.21
C LEU A 275 -18.45 -17.00 19.45
N THR A 276 -17.57 -16.75 20.41
CA THR A 276 -17.88 -15.91 21.59
C THR A 276 -17.55 -14.43 21.39
N VAL A 277 -16.85 -14.09 20.30
CA VAL A 277 -16.57 -12.70 19.94
C VAL A 277 -17.85 -12.06 19.41
N GLU A 278 -18.27 -10.97 20.05
CA GLU A 278 -19.52 -10.29 19.68
C GLU A 278 -19.43 -9.75 18.24
N PRO A 279 -20.44 -10.04 17.39
CA PRO A 279 -20.46 -9.50 16.03
C PRO A 279 -20.62 -7.98 16.09
N VAL A 280 -19.88 -7.28 15.24
CA VAL A 280 -20.08 -5.84 15.08
C VAL A 280 -21.28 -5.59 14.16
N PRO A 281 -22.19 -4.67 14.54
CA PRO A 281 -23.25 -4.21 13.65
C PRO A 281 -22.73 -3.78 12.25
N ASP A 282 -23.51 -4.07 11.21
CA ASP A 282 -23.12 -3.80 9.80
C ASP A 282 -22.81 -2.32 9.52
N ASP A 283 -23.43 -1.39 10.26
CA ASP A 283 -23.19 0.06 10.16
C ASP A 283 -21.82 0.47 10.73
N ALA A 284 -21.34 -0.26 11.74
CA ALA A 284 -19.97 -0.15 12.23
C ALA A 284 -18.98 -0.95 11.38
N GLN A 285 -19.36 -1.49 10.22
CA GLN A 285 -18.48 -2.08 9.20
C GLN A 285 -18.17 -1.10 8.06
N MET A 286 -18.87 0.05 7.97
CA MET A 286 -18.71 1.10 6.96
C MET A 286 -17.45 1.98 7.16
N TRP A 287 -16.31 1.34 7.36
CA TRP A 287 -15.03 2.01 7.56
C TRP A 287 -14.35 2.26 6.23
N SER A 288 -14.70 3.36 5.54
CA SER A 288 -14.19 3.66 4.21
C SER A 288 -14.51 2.54 3.22
N ASP A 289 -15.43 2.78 2.28
CA ASP A 289 -15.74 1.81 1.21
C ASP A 289 -14.50 1.44 0.35
N ALA A 290 -13.35 2.09 0.57
CA ALA A 290 -12.07 1.74 -0.04
C ALA A 290 -11.36 0.60 0.70
N LEU A 291 -11.38 -0.59 0.08
CA LEU A 291 -10.60 -1.78 0.45
C LEU A 291 -9.13 -1.47 0.84
N ALA A 292 -8.52 -0.46 0.21
CA ALA A 292 -7.14 -0.03 0.47
C ALA A 292 -6.92 0.49 1.90
N ASP A 293 -7.90 1.21 2.49
CA ASP A 293 -7.76 1.75 3.85
C ASP A 293 -7.84 0.63 4.89
N CYS A 294 -8.78 -0.32 4.70
CA CYS A 294 -8.89 -1.50 5.55
C CYS A 294 -7.58 -2.32 5.58
N SER A 295 -6.94 -2.52 4.43
CA SER A 295 -5.65 -3.23 4.35
C SER A 295 -4.54 -2.47 5.08
N ALA A 296 -4.44 -1.16 4.92
CA ALA A 296 -3.40 -0.37 5.57
C ALA A 296 -3.58 -0.28 7.10
N ILE A 297 -4.83 -0.19 7.61
CA ILE A 297 -5.11 -0.30 9.05
C ILE A 297 -4.73 -1.71 9.55
N ALA A 298 -5.05 -2.76 8.79
CA ALA A 298 -4.65 -4.13 9.14
C ALA A 298 -3.13 -4.25 9.31
N GLU A 299 -2.33 -3.55 8.50
CA GLU A 299 -0.88 -3.56 8.64
C GLU A 299 -0.41 -2.96 9.97
N VAL A 300 -1.03 -1.86 10.44
CA VAL A 300 -0.74 -1.26 11.75
C VAL A 300 -1.05 -2.24 12.87
N VAL A 301 -2.28 -2.79 12.88
CA VAL A 301 -2.72 -3.71 13.92
C VAL A 301 -1.85 -4.96 13.95
N ARG A 302 -1.53 -5.52 12.78
CA ARG A 302 -0.63 -6.68 12.62
C ARG A 302 0.80 -6.41 13.09
N ALA A 303 1.32 -5.21 12.88
CA ALA A 303 2.68 -4.87 13.28
C ALA A 303 2.80 -4.70 14.80
N LEU A 304 1.81 -4.10 15.45
CA LEU A 304 1.77 -3.92 16.92
C LEU A 304 1.39 -5.20 17.68
N MET A 305 0.53 -6.02 17.07
CA MET A 305 -0.07 -7.21 17.69
C MET A 305 0.06 -8.43 16.76
N PRO A 306 1.30 -8.90 16.50
CA PRO A 306 1.53 -10.00 15.55
C PRO A 306 0.97 -11.36 16.00
N TYR A 307 0.62 -11.51 17.28
CA TYR A 307 0.06 -12.76 17.85
C TYR A 307 -1.23 -12.46 18.62
N PRO A 308 -2.18 -13.40 18.70
CA PRO A 308 -3.45 -13.21 19.42
C PRO A 308 -3.28 -12.82 20.90
N ARG A 309 -2.30 -13.39 21.61
CA ARG A 309 -1.97 -13.01 23.00
C ARG A 309 -1.60 -11.54 23.19
N LEU A 310 -1.20 -10.85 22.11
CA LEU A 310 -0.85 -9.44 22.13
C LEU A 310 -2.04 -8.55 21.79
N VAL A 311 -3.22 -9.12 21.51
CA VAL A 311 -4.42 -8.34 21.22
C VAL A 311 -5.05 -7.90 22.53
N THR A 312 -4.56 -6.75 23.01
CA THR A 312 -4.92 -6.16 24.30
C THR A 312 -5.56 -4.80 24.11
N ARG A 313 -6.32 -4.33 25.12
CA ARG A 313 -7.01 -3.04 25.03
C ARG A 313 -6.03 -1.88 24.85
N GLU A 314 -4.92 -1.92 25.55
CA GLU A 314 -3.87 -0.90 25.50
C GLU A 314 -3.25 -0.79 24.11
N ARG A 315 -2.90 -1.93 23.50
CA ARG A 315 -2.29 -1.98 22.17
C ARG A 315 -3.28 -1.64 21.07
N MET A 316 -4.56 -1.98 21.25
CA MET A 316 -5.60 -1.61 20.32
C MET A 316 -5.89 -0.10 20.34
N ARG A 317 -5.85 0.53 21.52
CA ARG A 317 -5.85 2.01 21.63
C ARG A 317 -4.61 2.63 21.00
N GLU A 318 -3.44 2.01 21.17
CA GLU A 318 -2.20 2.45 20.51
C GLU A 318 -2.33 2.39 18.99
N ALA A 319 -2.84 1.27 18.45
CA ALA A 319 -3.12 1.10 17.03
C ALA A 319 -4.14 2.14 16.51
N TRP A 320 -5.19 2.42 17.27
CA TRP A 320 -6.18 3.46 16.92
C TRP A 320 -5.52 4.85 16.81
N ARG A 321 -4.74 5.27 17.80
CA ARG A 321 -4.01 6.55 17.77
C ARG A 321 -2.99 6.59 16.64
N GLU A 322 -2.30 5.48 16.40
CA GLU A 322 -1.34 5.37 15.31
C GLU A 322 -2.04 5.56 13.97
N CYS A 323 -3.19 4.92 13.76
CA CYS A 323 -3.98 5.09 12.54
C CYS A 323 -4.45 6.55 12.37
N GLN A 324 -4.88 7.22 13.44
CA GLN A 324 -5.19 8.66 13.35
C GLN A 324 -3.97 9.48 12.93
N SER A 325 -2.79 9.17 13.47
CA SER A 325 -1.55 9.85 13.07
C SER A 325 -1.13 9.57 11.63
N LEU A 326 -1.61 8.48 11.05
CA LEU A 326 -1.50 8.09 9.64
C LEU A 326 -2.66 8.65 8.77
N GLY A 327 -3.43 9.61 9.30
CA GLY A 327 -4.48 10.32 8.57
C GLY A 327 -5.66 9.43 8.20
N PHE A 328 -5.96 8.41 9.02
CA PHE A 328 -7.24 7.71 8.95
C PHE A 328 -8.28 8.46 9.77
N GLU A 329 -9.44 8.70 9.15
CA GLU A 329 -10.57 9.37 9.81
C GLU A 329 -11.58 8.32 10.30
N PHE A 330 -11.86 8.35 11.60
CA PHE A 330 -12.79 7.45 12.28
C PHE A 330 -14.02 8.23 12.75
N HIS A 331 -14.91 8.61 11.82
CA HIS A 331 -16.09 9.42 12.16
C HIS A 331 -16.99 8.70 13.16
N GLY A 332 -17.21 9.31 14.33
CA GLY A 332 -18.12 8.77 15.36
C GLY A 332 -17.61 7.54 16.09
N MET A 333 -16.34 7.19 15.94
CA MET A 333 -15.76 5.96 16.47
C MET A 333 -14.66 6.24 17.49
N ASP A 334 -14.86 5.70 18.68
CA ASP A 334 -13.85 5.69 19.72
C ASP A 334 -12.95 4.46 19.63
N ALA A 335 -11.96 4.40 20.53
CA ALA A 335 -11.00 3.32 20.54
C ALA A 335 -11.60 1.96 20.97
N GLU A 336 -12.72 1.93 21.70
CA GLU A 336 -13.38 0.68 22.10
C GLU A 336 -14.18 0.10 20.92
N ALA A 337 -14.91 0.95 20.17
CA ALA A 337 -15.54 0.55 18.92
C ALA A 337 -14.51 0.08 17.89
N PHE A 338 -13.35 0.74 17.80
CA PHE A 338 -12.24 0.28 16.97
C PHE A 338 -11.76 -1.11 17.39
N ALA A 339 -11.62 -1.33 18.70
CA ALA A 339 -11.19 -2.60 19.25
C ALA A 339 -12.15 -3.75 18.94
N ASN A 340 -13.46 -3.53 19.09
CA ASN A 340 -14.48 -4.54 18.80
C ASN A 340 -14.46 -4.99 17.34
N VAL A 341 -14.31 -4.04 16.41
CA VAL A 341 -14.20 -4.34 14.97
C VAL A 341 -12.97 -5.18 14.67
N TRP A 342 -11.81 -4.78 15.19
CA TRP A 342 -10.58 -5.52 14.92
C TRP A 342 -10.53 -6.88 15.60
N CYS A 343 -11.10 -7.03 16.80
CA CYS A 343 -11.25 -8.34 17.44
C CYS A 343 -12.12 -9.27 16.59
N THR A 344 -13.23 -8.76 16.03
CA THR A 344 -14.10 -9.52 15.12
C THR A 344 -13.35 -9.92 13.85
N LYS A 345 -12.64 -8.99 13.20
CA LYS A 345 -11.83 -9.28 11.99
C LYS A 345 -10.70 -10.28 12.25
N ILE A 346 -10.07 -10.23 13.44
CA ILE A 346 -9.04 -11.19 13.84
C ILE A 346 -9.66 -12.57 14.04
N ALA A 347 -10.79 -12.65 14.75
CA ALA A 347 -11.51 -13.90 14.97
C ALA A 347 -11.98 -14.52 13.63
N GLU A 348 -12.45 -13.70 12.70
CA GLU A 348 -12.82 -14.12 11.35
C GLU A 348 -11.64 -14.70 10.58
N ARG A 349 -10.48 -14.03 10.64
CA ARG A 349 -9.25 -14.53 9.99
C ARG A 349 -8.76 -15.84 10.61
N VAL A 350 -8.81 -15.98 11.93
CA VAL A 350 -8.47 -17.25 12.60
C VAL A 350 -9.44 -18.36 12.17
N THR A 351 -10.74 -18.07 12.14
CA THR A 351 -11.78 -19.01 11.72
C THR A 351 -11.53 -19.49 10.28
N ALA A 352 -11.28 -18.55 9.36
CA ALA A 352 -10.93 -18.84 7.97
C ALA A 352 -9.66 -19.71 7.87
N ALA A 353 -8.60 -19.37 8.60
CA ALA A 353 -7.34 -20.12 8.58
C ALA A 353 -7.51 -21.57 9.09
N VAL A 354 -8.29 -21.76 10.17
CA VAL A 354 -8.58 -23.09 10.71
C VAL A 354 -9.38 -23.92 9.72
N PHE A 355 -10.47 -23.39 9.16
CA PHE A 355 -11.28 -24.16 8.20
C PHE A 355 -10.53 -24.48 6.90
N ARG A 356 -9.68 -23.56 6.42
CA ARG A 356 -8.80 -23.86 5.28
C ARG A 356 -7.89 -25.04 5.57
N TRP A 357 -7.22 -25.01 6.72
CA TRP A 357 -6.35 -26.09 7.16
C TRP A 357 -7.09 -27.42 7.31
N LEU A 358 -8.27 -27.42 7.96
CA LEU A 358 -9.08 -28.63 8.16
C LEU A 358 -9.54 -29.26 6.85
N ALA A 359 -9.89 -28.45 5.84
CA ALA A 359 -10.32 -28.93 4.53
C ALA A 359 -9.17 -29.42 3.63
N ASP A 360 -7.94 -28.97 3.91
CA ASP A 360 -6.72 -29.42 3.22
C ASP A 360 -6.12 -30.69 3.86
N LEU A 361 -6.66 -31.17 4.99
CA LEU A 361 -6.23 -32.42 5.59
C LEU A 361 -6.44 -33.59 4.61
N PRO A 362 -5.51 -34.56 4.54
CA PRO A 362 -5.65 -35.72 3.66
C PRO A 362 -6.94 -36.48 3.98
N GLN A 363 -7.92 -36.39 3.08
CA GLN A 363 -9.13 -37.20 3.09
C GLN A 363 -8.72 -38.61 2.63
N GLY A 364 -8.37 -39.47 3.58
CA GLY A 364 -8.05 -40.90 3.42
C GLY A 364 -7.86 -41.43 1.99
N GLY A 365 -6.74 -41.10 1.34
CA GLY A 365 -6.33 -41.70 0.07
C GLY A 365 -5.63 -43.05 0.24
N GLY A 366 -6.12 -43.90 1.14
CA GLY A 366 -5.72 -45.30 1.24
C GLY A 366 -6.58 -46.12 0.31
N THR A 367 -5.97 -46.98 -0.50
CA THR A 367 -6.65 -47.94 -1.37
C THR A 367 -7.86 -48.59 -0.69
N ALA A 368 -9.01 -48.60 -1.37
CA ALA A 368 -10.28 -49.16 -0.93
C ALA A 368 -10.10 -50.41 -0.04
N GLY A 369 -10.24 -50.22 1.28
CA GLY A 369 -10.11 -51.30 2.26
C GLY A 369 -9.47 -50.92 3.59
N GLU A 370 -8.82 -49.76 3.72
CA GLU A 370 -8.36 -49.28 5.03
C GLU A 370 -9.44 -48.40 5.67
N GLU A 371 -9.82 -48.74 6.91
CA GLU A 371 -10.76 -47.96 7.73
C GLU A 371 -10.32 -46.49 7.73
N GLU A 372 -11.29 -45.59 7.55
CA GLU A 372 -11.08 -44.16 7.71
C GLU A 372 -10.37 -43.93 9.05
N PRO A 373 -9.22 -43.24 9.09
CA PRO A 373 -8.50 -43.00 10.34
C PRO A 373 -9.46 -42.39 11.36
N ALA A 374 -9.64 -43.03 12.53
CA ALA A 374 -10.59 -42.58 13.57
C ALA A 374 -10.43 -41.10 13.99
N VAL A 375 -9.25 -40.52 13.74
CA VAL A 375 -8.93 -39.10 13.94
C VAL A 375 -9.71 -38.19 12.96
N LEU A 376 -9.92 -38.61 11.71
CA LEU A 376 -10.68 -37.87 10.69
C LEU A 376 -12.18 -37.91 11.00
N SER A 377 -12.74 -39.09 11.31
CA SER A 377 -14.17 -39.22 11.66
C SER A 377 -14.53 -38.43 12.93
N ALA A 378 -13.63 -38.38 13.93
CA ALA A 378 -13.82 -37.55 15.13
C ALA A 378 -13.69 -36.04 14.85
N THR A 379 -12.87 -35.65 13.88
CA THR A 379 -12.69 -34.25 13.47
C THR A 379 -13.91 -33.74 12.71
N ALA A 380 -14.43 -34.55 11.79
CA ALA A 380 -15.54 -34.18 10.93
C ALA A 380 -16.83 -33.85 11.73
N LEU A 381 -17.11 -34.61 12.79
CA LEU A 381 -18.29 -34.42 13.65
C LEU A 381 -18.38 -33.02 14.27
N TRP A 382 -17.36 -32.61 15.02
CA TRP A 382 -17.39 -31.29 15.66
C TRP A 382 -17.09 -30.16 14.67
N ALA A 383 -16.30 -30.40 13.64
CA ALA A 383 -15.93 -29.36 12.68
C ALA A 383 -17.11 -28.97 11.78
N ALA A 384 -17.96 -29.93 11.38
CA ALA A 384 -19.19 -29.64 10.63
C ALA A 384 -20.18 -28.80 11.46
N GLU A 385 -20.36 -29.15 12.74
CA GLU A 385 -21.21 -28.37 13.67
C GLU A 385 -20.69 -26.94 13.83
N LEU A 386 -19.39 -26.76 14.05
CA LEU A 386 -18.79 -25.44 14.20
C LEU A 386 -18.82 -24.64 12.89
N ALA A 387 -18.64 -25.27 11.73
CA ALA A 387 -18.76 -24.61 10.43
C ALA A 387 -20.18 -24.09 10.19
N GLU A 388 -21.20 -24.90 10.49
CA GLU A 388 -22.60 -24.46 10.40
C GLU A 388 -22.85 -23.25 11.32
N ARG A 389 -22.39 -23.32 12.58
CA ARG A 389 -22.55 -22.23 13.54
C ARG A 389 -21.83 -20.95 13.10
N CYS A 390 -20.60 -21.06 12.61
CA CYS A 390 -19.84 -19.93 12.07
C CYS A 390 -20.56 -19.28 10.89
N ALA A 391 -21.05 -20.07 9.92
CA ALA A 391 -21.80 -19.56 8.77
C ALA A 391 -23.10 -18.85 9.20
N ARG A 392 -23.83 -19.39 10.19
CA ARG A 392 -25.04 -18.77 10.75
C ARG A 392 -24.74 -17.44 11.46
N CYS A 393 -23.60 -17.34 12.14
CA CYS A 393 -23.15 -16.13 12.82
C CYS A 393 -22.46 -15.12 11.88
N GLY A 394 -22.35 -15.40 10.59
CA GLY A 394 -21.66 -14.52 9.63
C GLY A 394 -20.14 -14.52 9.75
N ASN A 395 -19.55 -15.48 10.46
CA ASN A 395 -18.11 -15.56 10.70
C ASN A 395 -17.42 -16.49 9.68
N ALA A 396 -16.55 -15.93 8.83
CA ALA A 396 -15.79 -16.67 7.81
C ALA A 396 -16.68 -17.59 6.95
N VAL A 397 -17.81 -17.04 6.50
CA VAL A 397 -18.90 -17.79 5.84
C VAL A 397 -18.40 -18.61 4.65
N GLN A 398 -17.53 -18.02 3.82
CA GLN A 398 -17.01 -18.66 2.62
C GLN A 398 -16.15 -19.88 2.96
N GLU A 399 -15.22 -19.73 3.90
CA GLU A 399 -14.35 -20.84 4.33
C GLU A 399 -15.11 -21.92 5.09
N ALA A 400 -16.12 -21.56 5.89
CA ALA A 400 -16.97 -22.52 6.57
C ALA A 400 -17.79 -23.36 5.58
N ILE A 401 -18.43 -22.72 4.59
CA ILE A 401 -19.16 -23.41 3.51
C ILE A 401 -18.21 -24.25 2.67
N TRP A 402 -17.05 -23.71 2.32
CA TRP A 402 -16.04 -24.44 1.55
C TRP A 402 -15.54 -25.68 2.29
N PHE A 403 -15.31 -25.59 3.60
CA PHE A 403 -14.97 -26.75 4.43
C PHE A 403 -16.05 -27.82 4.39
N LEU A 404 -17.32 -27.43 4.57
CA LEU A 404 -18.44 -28.38 4.52
C LEU A 404 -18.57 -29.02 3.13
N HIS A 405 -18.33 -28.27 2.06
CA HIS A 405 -18.33 -28.80 0.70
C HIS A 405 -17.18 -29.78 0.47
N ARG A 406 -15.98 -29.46 0.94
CA ARG A 406 -14.79 -30.32 0.80
C ARG A 406 -14.88 -31.62 1.60
N THR A 407 -15.82 -31.70 2.54
CA THR A 407 -16.09 -32.85 3.43
C THR A 407 -17.51 -33.40 3.23
N ASP A 408 -18.11 -33.21 2.05
CA ASP A 408 -19.49 -33.59 1.74
C ASP A 408 -19.74 -35.11 1.67
N ASP A 409 -18.67 -35.91 1.68
CA ASP A 409 -18.67 -37.34 1.88
C ASP A 409 -19.11 -37.73 3.30
N VAL A 410 -18.89 -36.83 4.28
CA VAL A 410 -19.39 -36.94 5.64
C VAL A 410 -20.86 -36.51 5.70
N PRO A 411 -21.79 -37.36 6.21
CA PRO A 411 -23.21 -37.03 6.28
C PRO A 411 -23.51 -35.71 6.98
N ASP A 412 -22.85 -35.42 8.11
CA ASP A 412 -23.09 -34.21 8.89
C ASP A 412 -22.73 -32.93 8.13
N SER A 413 -21.65 -32.94 7.35
CA SER A 413 -21.26 -31.81 6.51
C SER A 413 -22.27 -31.54 5.39
N ARG A 414 -22.76 -32.61 4.74
CA ARG A 414 -23.79 -32.52 3.70
C ARG A 414 -25.11 -32.00 4.26
N GLU A 415 -25.52 -32.50 5.42
CA GLU A 415 -26.75 -32.04 6.07
C GLU A 415 -26.63 -30.58 6.54
N ALA A 416 -25.48 -30.17 7.06
CA ALA A 416 -25.21 -28.77 7.43
C ALA A 416 -25.31 -27.84 6.22
N LEU A 417 -24.72 -28.20 5.07
CA LEU A 417 -24.86 -27.44 3.82
C LEU A 417 -26.33 -27.29 3.40
N ALA A 418 -27.09 -28.38 3.42
CA ALA A 418 -28.50 -28.34 3.08
C ALA A 418 -29.29 -27.43 4.05
N ARG A 419 -29.02 -27.51 5.35
CA ARG A 419 -29.63 -26.61 6.35
C ARG A 419 -29.31 -25.15 6.06
N LEU A 420 -28.06 -24.80 5.75
CA LEU A 420 -27.67 -23.43 5.41
C LEU A 420 -28.31 -22.94 4.10
N ALA A 421 -28.36 -23.79 3.07
CA ALA A 421 -28.91 -23.46 1.75
C ALA A 421 -30.40 -23.10 1.78
N PHE A 422 -31.17 -23.71 2.69
CA PHE A 422 -32.62 -23.59 2.75
C PHE A 422 -33.16 -22.84 3.98
N ASP A 423 -32.30 -22.29 4.85
CA ASP A 423 -32.74 -21.55 6.04
C ASP A 423 -33.16 -20.11 5.70
N PRO A 424 -34.46 -19.77 5.74
CA PRO A 424 -34.96 -18.46 5.33
C PRO A 424 -34.53 -17.32 6.26
N SER A 425 -34.01 -17.62 7.46
CA SER A 425 -33.50 -16.63 8.41
C SER A 425 -32.10 -16.11 8.05
N LEU A 426 -31.38 -16.79 7.15
CA LEU A 426 -30.02 -16.41 6.76
C LEU A 426 -29.99 -15.37 5.64
N PRO A 427 -28.95 -14.51 5.59
CA PRO A 427 -28.69 -13.61 4.48
C PRO A 427 -28.74 -14.34 3.13
N VAL A 428 -29.26 -13.67 2.10
CA VAL A 428 -29.34 -14.22 0.73
C VAL A 428 -27.96 -14.63 0.23
N THR A 429 -26.92 -13.86 0.55
CA THR A 429 -25.53 -14.13 0.18
C THR A 429 -25.03 -15.47 0.76
N THR A 430 -25.26 -15.71 2.05
CA THR A 430 -24.91 -16.97 2.72
C THR A 430 -25.69 -18.15 2.14
N ARG A 431 -27.00 -17.98 1.90
CA ARG A 431 -27.83 -19.03 1.29
C ARG A 431 -27.38 -19.39 -0.11
N ASN A 432 -27.13 -18.40 -0.97
CA ASN A 432 -26.70 -18.62 -2.34
C ASN A 432 -25.34 -19.33 -2.39
N ALA A 433 -24.39 -18.93 -1.53
CA ALA A 433 -23.09 -19.59 -1.41
C ALA A 433 -23.25 -21.07 -0.98
N ALA A 434 -24.16 -21.37 -0.05
CA ALA A 434 -24.42 -22.75 0.34
C ALA A 434 -25.15 -23.55 -0.75
N GLN A 435 -26.09 -22.93 -1.48
CA GLN A 435 -26.84 -23.54 -2.58
C GLN A 435 -25.98 -23.93 -3.77
N GLU A 436 -24.89 -23.20 -4.03
CA GLU A 436 -23.92 -23.55 -5.08
C GLU A 436 -23.32 -24.95 -4.87
N TRP A 437 -23.20 -25.37 -3.61
CA TRP A 437 -22.54 -26.63 -3.22
C TRP A 437 -23.50 -27.65 -2.58
N ALA A 438 -24.78 -27.30 -2.40
CA ALA A 438 -25.77 -28.20 -1.85
C ALA A 438 -26.27 -29.17 -2.95
N PRO A 439 -26.41 -30.48 -2.65
CA PRO A 439 -26.84 -31.50 -3.61
C PRO A 439 -28.32 -31.42 -4.01
#